data_AF-X0B5Q4-F1
#
_entry.id   AF-X0B5Q4-F1
#
_cell.length_a   1.000
_cell.length_b   1.000
_cell.length_c   1.000
_cell.angle_alpha   90.00
_cell.angle_beta   90.00
_cell.angle_gamma   90.00
#
_symmetry.space_group_name_H-M   'P 1'
#
loop_
_entity.id
_entity.type
_entity.pdbx_description
1 polymer ?
#
loop_
_entity_poly.entity_id
_entity_poly.type
_entity_poly.pdbx_seq_one_letter_code
_entity_poly.pdbx_strand_id
1 'polypeptide(L)'
;MPGSHNNTSDLADYRVPQKLQDLYFYYGRWYGKSGNLPRENYIFPIDKEELARLDILHKFFLVVRKNHLFSASLDVEQPLRILDLGTGTGIWSIELSEKYPHMHVQGLDFNMIQPKMIPRTMAPPKPFDLEGSWDTVDLDWDFMHVRTLFGSIQNWPDLYKKMIIHLKPGWGCMEQVEIDWTPQCDDDSLPTDSALSEWASKLLDAMDQYGRPMRVNPEKTRRQLALAGFVDISETVIRACYNPWPEVATEKEAARWFNLGLSSGLTALSCAAMVRMLGMSKEEVEGLCDRVNKEICMRSYHAYCRIYIWTARKPGTASRSSSVLSS
;
A
#
# COMPACT_ATOMS: atom_id res chain seq x y z
N MET A 1 -7.15 -0.15 -36.68
CA MET A 1 -7.05 1.32 -36.58
C MET A 1 -8.37 1.91 -37.04
N PRO A 2 -9.22 2.34 -36.10
CA PRO A 2 -9.48 3.78 -36.03
C PRO A 2 -9.61 4.33 -34.59
N GLY A 3 -9.14 5.57 -34.42
CA GLY A 3 -9.79 6.56 -33.53
C GLY A 3 -9.32 6.68 -32.08
N SER A 4 -8.06 7.06 -31.83
CA SER A 4 -7.66 7.58 -30.51
C SER A 4 -8.22 9.00 -30.31
N HIS A 5 -9.40 9.11 -29.71
CA HIS A 5 -9.84 10.38 -29.12
C HIS A 5 -9.06 10.61 -27.83
N ASN A 6 -8.05 11.47 -27.91
CA ASN A 6 -7.30 11.96 -26.75
C ASN A 6 -8.19 12.88 -25.91
N ASN A 7 -8.86 12.32 -24.90
CA ASN A 7 -9.58 13.09 -23.90
C ASN A 7 -8.59 13.51 -22.81
N THR A 8 -7.80 14.56 -23.09
CA THR A 8 -6.76 15.08 -22.18
C THR A 8 -7.30 16.00 -21.08
N SER A 9 -8.63 16.18 -20.99
CA SER A 9 -9.25 17.12 -20.05
C SER A 9 -9.20 16.67 -18.59
N ASP A 10 -9.06 15.37 -18.31
CA ASP A 10 -9.12 14.83 -16.94
C ASP A 10 -7.81 14.97 -16.13
N LEU A 11 -6.74 15.50 -16.76
CA LEU A 11 -5.40 15.62 -16.17
C LEU A 11 -4.98 17.08 -15.86
N ALA A 12 -5.85 18.08 -16.09
CA ALA A 12 -5.46 19.50 -16.08
C ALA A 12 -4.97 20.03 -14.71
N ASP A 13 -5.41 19.43 -13.59
CA ASP A 13 -5.11 19.94 -12.25
C ASP A 13 -3.81 19.38 -11.63
N TYR A 14 -3.20 18.36 -12.20
CA TYR A 14 -1.93 17.78 -11.75
C TYR A 14 -0.78 18.19 -12.68
N ARG A 15 0.41 18.44 -12.13
CA ARG A 15 1.56 18.79 -12.97
C ARG A 15 1.87 17.48 -13.66
N VAL A 16 1.51 17.37 -14.94
CA VAL A 16 2.19 16.46 -15.86
C VAL A 16 3.13 17.29 -16.74
N PRO A 17 4.27 17.83 -16.26
CA PRO A 17 5.23 18.49 -17.11
C PRO A 17 6.42 17.55 -17.26
N GLN A 18 6.31 16.54 -18.12
CA GLN A 18 6.98 16.55 -19.42
C GLN A 18 6.73 15.20 -20.11
N LYS A 19 5.85 15.25 -21.12
CA LYS A 19 5.46 14.23 -22.11
C LYS A 19 4.39 13.22 -21.68
N LEU A 20 3.24 13.30 -22.38
CA LEU A 20 2.27 12.21 -22.65
C LEU A 20 2.90 10.87 -23.15
N GLN A 21 4.23 10.75 -23.17
CA GLN A 21 4.97 9.54 -23.54
C GLN A 21 5.12 8.56 -22.35
N ASP A 22 4.84 9.02 -21.12
CA ASP A 22 5.01 8.28 -19.86
C ASP A 22 3.67 7.79 -19.26
N LEU A 23 2.60 7.79 -20.05
CA LEU A 23 1.33 7.15 -19.70
C LEU A 23 0.90 6.24 -20.84
N TYR A 24 0.16 5.18 -20.51
CA TYR A 24 -0.57 4.41 -21.51
C TYR A 24 -2.00 4.17 -21.04
N PHE A 25 -2.92 4.23 -22.00
CA PHE A 25 -4.34 3.97 -21.75
C PHE A 25 -4.63 2.50 -22.06
N TYR A 26 -5.18 1.79 -21.09
CA TYR A 26 -5.51 0.38 -21.23
C TYR A 26 -6.78 0.07 -20.45
N TYR A 27 -7.68 -0.74 -21.02
CA TYR A 27 -8.96 -1.09 -20.38
C TYR A 27 -9.76 0.07 -19.78
N GLY A 28 -9.71 1.27 -20.38
CA GLY A 28 -10.47 2.42 -19.88
C GLY A 28 -9.77 3.24 -18.77
N ARG A 29 -8.53 2.88 -18.40
CA ARG A 29 -7.79 3.47 -17.29
C ARG A 29 -6.39 3.92 -17.72
N TRP A 30 -5.81 4.87 -17.00
CA TRP A 30 -4.45 5.33 -17.27
C TRP A 30 -3.45 4.63 -16.37
N TYR A 31 -2.37 4.14 -16.96
CA TYR A 31 -1.26 3.47 -16.28
C TYR A 31 0.04 4.22 -16.55
N GLY A 32 0.98 4.12 -15.63
CA GLY A 32 2.33 4.65 -15.82
C GLY A 32 3.06 3.89 -16.93
N LYS A 33 3.61 4.62 -17.91
CA LYS A 33 4.59 4.13 -18.88
C LYS A 33 5.96 4.68 -18.49
N SER A 34 7.03 4.00 -18.88
CA SER A 34 8.37 4.60 -18.74
C SER A 34 9.26 4.18 -19.90
N GLY A 35 10.16 5.08 -20.29
CA GLY A 35 11.13 4.93 -21.37
C GLY A 35 12.11 3.75 -21.21
N ASN A 36 13.42 3.99 -21.12
CA ASN A 36 14.47 2.95 -21.24
C ASN A 36 14.69 2.07 -19.98
N LEU A 37 13.73 1.98 -19.06
CA LEU A 37 13.78 1.07 -17.89
C LEU A 37 12.72 -0.02 -18.06
N PRO A 38 12.93 -1.26 -17.58
CA PRO A 38 11.96 -2.35 -17.74
C PRO A 38 10.71 -2.07 -16.91
N ARG A 39 9.67 -1.48 -17.53
CA ARG A 39 8.52 -0.87 -16.81
C ARG A 39 7.18 -1.42 -17.29
N GLU A 40 7.13 -2.74 -17.39
CA GLU A 40 5.90 -3.53 -17.56
C GLU A 40 5.35 -4.04 -16.22
N ASN A 41 6.00 -3.63 -15.11
CA ASN A 41 5.95 -4.30 -13.81
C ASN A 41 4.93 -3.74 -12.79
N TYR A 42 4.42 -2.51 -12.98
CA TYR A 42 3.36 -1.93 -12.14
C TYR A 42 2.04 -1.91 -12.92
N ILE A 43 1.04 -2.61 -12.41
CA ILE A 43 -0.19 -2.94 -13.16
C ILE A 43 -1.44 -2.30 -12.59
N PHE A 44 -1.31 -1.37 -11.66
CA PHE A 44 -2.45 -0.62 -11.15
C PHE A 44 -2.56 0.73 -11.87
N PRO A 45 -3.79 1.25 -12.08
CA PRO A 45 -3.98 2.56 -12.66
C PRO A 45 -3.34 3.68 -11.82
N ILE A 46 -3.21 4.86 -12.43
CA ILE A 46 -2.73 6.10 -11.80
C ILE A 46 -3.56 7.32 -12.26
N ASP A 47 -4.80 7.08 -12.67
CA ASP A 47 -5.76 8.13 -13.04
C ASP A 47 -6.47 8.72 -11.81
N LYS A 48 -7.18 9.83 -12.04
CA LYS A 48 -7.90 10.57 -11.01
C LYS A 48 -8.85 9.69 -10.18
N GLU A 49 -9.50 8.70 -10.80
CA GLU A 49 -10.36 7.76 -10.09
C GLU A 49 -9.56 6.93 -9.08
N GLU A 50 -8.39 6.43 -9.47
CA GLU A 50 -7.53 5.66 -8.58
C GLU A 50 -6.93 6.51 -7.47
N LEU A 51 -6.50 7.74 -7.78
CA LEU A 51 -5.99 8.68 -6.78
C LEU A 51 -7.06 8.97 -5.71
N ALA A 52 -8.31 9.22 -6.13
CA ALA A 52 -9.43 9.42 -5.21
C ALA A 52 -9.70 8.17 -4.35
N ARG A 53 -9.60 6.97 -4.94
CA ARG A 53 -9.74 5.71 -4.22
C ARG A 53 -8.67 5.54 -3.14
N LEU A 54 -7.41 5.87 -3.43
CA LEU A 54 -6.31 5.82 -2.46
C LEU A 54 -6.57 6.76 -1.28
N ASP A 55 -7.08 7.97 -1.53
CA ASP A 55 -7.41 8.94 -0.48
C ASP A 55 -8.63 8.49 0.36
N ILE A 56 -9.62 7.84 -0.25
CA ILE A 56 -10.73 7.19 0.47
C ILE A 56 -10.20 6.08 1.40
N LEU A 57 -9.27 5.24 0.91
CA LEU A 57 -8.64 4.22 1.74
C LEU A 57 -7.78 4.84 2.85
N HIS A 58 -7.14 5.99 2.61
CA HIS A 58 -6.45 6.70 3.68
C HIS A 58 -7.40 7.07 4.82
N LYS A 59 -8.60 7.60 4.48
CA LYS A 59 -9.63 7.88 5.49
C LYS A 59 -10.08 6.62 6.22
N PHE A 60 -10.26 5.50 5.52
CA PHE A 60 -10.52 4.21 6.14
C PHE A 60 -9.45 3.85 7.19
N PHE A 61 -8.16 3.92 6.82
CA PHE A 61 -7.05 3.65 7.73
C PHE A 61 -7.06 4.56 8.96
N LEU A 62 -7.36 5.86 8.80
CA LEU A 62 -7.51 6.77 9.94
C LEU A 62 -8.62 6.32 10.87
N VAL A 63 -9.80 5.96 10.35
CA VAL A 63 -10.94 5.55 11.20
C VAL A 63 -10.64 4.27 11.96
N VAL A 64 -10.13 3.21 11.30
CA VAL A 64 -9.80 1.95 11.99
C VAL A 64 -8.66 2.08 12.99
N ARG A 65 -7.80 3.09 12.81
CA ARG A 65 -6.69 3.41 13.72
C ARG A 65 -6.99 4.55 14.69
N LYS A 66 -8.27 4.94 14.85
CA LYS A 66 -8.70 6.01 15.77
C LYS A 66 -7.93 7.32 15.56
N ASN A 67 -7.73 7.71 14.30
CA ASN A 67 -6.99 8.88 13.83
C ASN A 67 -5.48 8.90 14.16
N HIS A 68 -4.88 7.74 14.45
CA HIS A 68 -3.42 7.61 14.51
C HIS A 68 -2.85 7.35 13.11
N LEU A 69 -1.81 8.11 12.74
CA LEU A 69 -1.12 7.97 11.45
C LEU A 69 -0.15 6.78 11.43
N PHE A 70 0.32 6.35 12.59
CA PHE A 70 1.21 5.21 12.79
C PHE A 70 0.91 4.55 14.16
N SER A 71 1.37 3.32 14.35
CA SER A 71 1.23 2.48 15.56
C SER A 71 2.59 2.24 16.22
N ALA A 72 3.70 2.47 15.51
CA ALA A 72 5.04 2.44 16.09
C ALA A 72 5.16 3.44 17.26
N SER A 73 5.90 3.04 18.30
CA SER A 73 6.18 3.92 19.44
C SER A 73 7.30 4.89 19.07
N LEU A 74 6.92 6.10 18.66
CA LEU A 74 7.81 7.19 18.29
C LEU A 74 7.77 8.31 19.33
N ASP A 75 8.91 8.89 19.67
CA ASP A 75 8.97 10.14 20.43
C ASP A 75 8.67 11.32 19.49
N VAL A 76 7.40 11.68 19.41
CA VAL A 76 6.89 12.67 18.45
C VAL A 76 7.36 14.09 18.73
N GLU A 77 7.93 14.36 19.91
CA GLU A 77 8.48 15.68 20.26
C GLU A 77 9.86 15.91 19.61
N GLN A 78 10.53 14.84 19.15
CA GLN A 78 11.83 14.93 18.48
C GLN A 78 11.68 15.27 16.98
N PRO A 79 12.67 15.93 16.36
CA PRO A 79 12.69 16.19 14.93
C PRO A 79 13.07 14.93 14.13
N LEU A 80 12.17 13.95 14.13
CA LEU A 80 12.38 12.64 13.51
C LEU A 80 12.50 12.75 11.98
N ARG A 81 13.35 11.90 11.38
CA ARG A 81 13.44 11.69 9.94
C ARG A 81 12.57 10.51 9.54
N ILE A 82 11.57 10.78 8.71
CA ILE A 82 10.54 9.83 8.29
C ILE A 82 10.61 9.62 6.77
N LEU A 83 10.67 8.35 6.36
CA LEU A 83 10.65 7.96 4.94
C LEU A 83 9.38 7.15 4.64
N ASP A 84 8.56 7.63 3.72
CA ASP A 84 7.34 6.97 3.25
C ASP A 84 7.62 6.25 1.93
N LEU A 85 7.65 4.92 1.96
CA LEU A 85 8.02 4.08 0.82
C LEU A 85 6.76 3.69 0.04
N GLY A 86 6.69 4.08 -1.24
CA GLY A 86 5.48 3.91 -2.05
C GLY A 86 4.42 4.92 -1.65
N THR A 87 4.79 6.20 -1.61
CA THR A 87 3.95 7.26 -1.01
C THR A 87 2.62 7.48 -1.73
N GLY A 88 2.46 7.01 -2.98
CA GLY A 88 1.22 7.12 -3.76
C GLY A 88 0.83 8.58 -3.95
N THR A 89 -0.39 8.95 -3.54
CA THR A 89 -0.86 10.36 -3.58
C THR A 89 -0.06 11.28 -2.66
N GLY A 90 0.71 10.72 -1.72
CA GLY A 90 1.43 11.47 -0.70
C GLY A 90 0.57 11.90 0.49
N ILE A 91 -0.73 11.56 0.50
CA ILE A 91 -1.68 12.06 1.51
C ILE A 91 -1.25 11.75 2.94
N TRP A 92 -0.69 10.56 3.20
CA TRP A 92 -0.18 10.20 4.53
C TRP A 92 1.03 11.06 4.93
N SER A 93 1.98 11.25 4.02
CA SER A 93 3.17 12.08 4.25
C SER A 93 2.79 13.55 4.47
N ILE A 94 1.81 14.05 3.71
CA ILE A 94 1.25 15.39 3.83
C ILE A 94 0.65 15.58 5.23
N GLU A 95 -0.30 14.73 5.62
CA GLU A 95 -0.95 14.83 6.94
C GLU A 95 0.06 14.70 8.09
N LEU A 96 1.04 13.80 7.98
CA LEU A 96 2.08 13.64 8.99
C LEU A 96 2.93 14.91 9.13
N SER A 97 3.35 15.50 8.01
CA SER A 97 4.17 16.72 7.99
C SER A 97 3.42 17.96 8.52
N GLU A 98 2.11 18.04 8.31
CA GLU A 98 1.29 19.13 8.84
C GLU A 98 1.06 18.95 10.35
N LYS A 99 0.85 17.71 10.80
CA LYS A 99 0.67 17.39 12.21
C LYS A 99 1.95 17.57 13.03
N TYR A 100 3.10 17.23 12.46
CA TYR A 100 4.42 17.32 13.12
C TYR A 100 5.41 18.12 12.23
N PRO A 101 5.28 19.45 12.18
CA PRO A 101 6.03 20.30 11.25
C PRO A 101 7.54 20.36 11.51
N HIS A 102 8.00 19.89 12.67
CA HIS A 102 9.42 19.78 13.04
C HIS A 102 10.07 18.47 12.56
N MET A 103 9.28 17.50 12.08
CA MET A 103 9.81 16.26 11.49
C MET A 103 10.22 16.48 10.03
N HIS A 104 11.24 15.74 9.61
CA HIS A 104 11.63 15.68 8.20
C HIS A 104 10.91 14.50 7.53
N VAL A 105 9.85 14.77 6.78
CA VAL A 105 9.04 13.75 6.07
C VAL A 105 9.35 13.78 4.57
N GLN A 106 9.80 12.66 4.00
CA GLN A 106 10.04 12.49 2.56
C GLN A 106 9.34 11.24 2.02
N GLY A 107 8.62 11.41 0.91
CA GLY A 107 8.03 10.29 0.18
C GLY A 107 8.91 9.82 -0.98
N LEU A 108 9.01 8.51 -1.15
CA LEU A 108 9.58 7.87 -2.33
C LEU A 108 8.46 7.15 -3.08
N ASP A 109 8.29 7.45 -4.35
CA ASP A 109 7.39 6.69 -5.20
C ASP A 109 7.97 6.58 -6.60
N PHE A 110 7.59 5.54 -7.30
CA PHE A 110 7.99 5.35 -8.67
C PHE A 110 7.19 6.24 -9.64
N ASN A 111 5.89 6.46 -9.34
CA ASN A 111 4.99 7.33 -10.08
C ASN A 111 4.84 8.66 -9.33
N MET A 112 5.17 9.77 -9.99
CA MET A 112 5.04 11.11 -9.40
C MET A 112 3.62 11.64 -9.54
N ILE A 113 2.69 11.06 -8.78
CA ILE A 113 1.24 11.33 -8.81
C ILE A 113 0.77 12.23 -7.65
N GLN A 114 1.70 12.82 -6.90
CA GLN A 114 1.41 13.68 -5.76
C GLN A 114 0.90 15.07 -6.21
N PRO A 115 0.18 15.83 -5.35
CA PRO A 115 -0.30 17.17 -5.66
C PRO A 115 0.79 18.14 -6.11
N LYS A 116 0.44 19.09 -6.99
CA LYS A 116 1.35 20.14 -7.49
C LYS A 116 1.99 20.96 -6.38
N MET A 117 1.21 21.21 -5.32
CA MET A 117 1.61 21.98 -4.16
C MET A 117 1.49 21.06 -2.96
N ILE A 118 2.64 20.69 -2.40
CA ILE A 118 2.72 20.04 -1.11
C ILE A 118 2.96 21.10 -0.02
N PRO A 119 2.60 20.84 1.25
CA PRO A 119 2.94 21.74 2.35
C PRO A 119 4.44 21.99 2.43
N ARG A 120 4.83 23.21 2.86
CA ARG A 120 6.25 23.56 3.06
C ARG A 120 6.91 22.75 4.18
N THR A 121 6.11 22.13 5.03
CA THR A 121 6.53 21.24 6.11
C THR A 121 6.95 19.86 5.60
N MET A 122 6.58 19.49 4.37
CA MET A 122 6.97 18.24 3.74
C MET A 122 8.19 18.45 2.82
N ALA A 123 9.16 17.54 2.87
CA ALA A 123 10.21 17.53 1.86
C ALA A 123 9.63 17.06 0.51
N PRO A 124 10.11 17.60 -0.64
CA PRO A 124 9.65 17.16 -1.95
C PRO A 124 9.78 15.64 -2.12
N PRO A 125 8.71 14.93 -2.57
CA PRO A 125 8.80 13.52 -2.87
C PRO A 125 9.73 13.28 -4.06
N LYS A 126 10.36 12.11 -4.11
CA LYS A 126 11.35 11.76 -5.14
C LYS A 126 10.89 10.56 -5.99
N PRO A 127 11.12 10.61 -7.32
CA PRO A 127 10.92 9.44 -8.17
C PRO A 127 11.97 8.38 -7.81
N PHE A 128 11.53 7.20 -7.39
CA PHE A 128 12.43 6.16 -6.91
C PHE A 128 11.86 4.75 -7.14
N ASP A 129 12.73 3.83 -7.58
CA ASP A 129 12.42 2.41 -7.67
C ASP A 129 12.90 1.71 -6.39
N LEU A 130 11.97 1.28 -5.55
CA LEU A 130 12.26 0.61 -4.28
C LEU A 130 13.03 -0.70 -4.45
N GLU A 131 12.91 -1.36 -5.61
CA GLU A 131 13.64 -2.59 -5.92
C GLU A 131 15.02 -2.32 -6.54
N GLY A 132 15.28 -1.07 -6.95
CA GLY A 132 16.56 -0.62 -7.49
C GLY A 132 17.67 -0.45 -6.44
N SER A 133 18.76 0.23 -6.81
CA SER A 133 19.85 0.55 -5.89
C SER A 133 19.44 1.64 -4.89
N TRP A 134 19.81 1.47 -3.63
CA TRP A 134 19.58 2.44 -2.55
C TRP A 134 20.78 3.35 -2.27
N ASP A 135 21.81 3.35 -3.13
CA ASP A 135 23.04 4.16 -2.94
C ASP A 135 22.79 5.66 -2.79
N THR A 136 21.68 6.17 -3.32
CA THR A 136 21.28 7.59 -3.26
C THR A 136 20.26 7.90 -2.17
N VAL A 137 19.80 6.89 -1.43
CA VAL A 137 18.90 7.06 -0.29
C VAL A 137 19.75 7.33 0.95
N ASP A 138 19.41 8.39 1.68
CA ASP A 138 20.15 8.73 2.89
C ASP A 138 20.10 7.59 3.92
N LEU A 139 21.12 7.54 4.77
CA LEU A 139 21.14 6.71 5.98
C LEU A 139 20.48 7.43 7.15
N ASP A 140 20.31 6.69 8.25
CA ASP A 140 19.87 7.21 9.55
C ASP A 140 18.48 7.83 9.53
N TRP A 141 17.50 7.07 9.02
CA TRP A 141 16.06 7.34 9.19
C TRP A 141 15.57 6.85 10.56
N ASP A 142 14.72 7.63 11.22
CA ASP A 142 14.10 7.26 12.49
C ASP A 142 12.90 6.33 12.28
N PHE A 143 12.15 6.53 11.20
CA PHE A 143 10.98 5.74 10.88
C PHE A 143 10.82 5.53 9.38
N MET A 144 10.48 4.30 8.98
CA MET A 144 10.08 3.97 7.61
C MET A 144 8.65 3.45 7.60
N HIS A 145 7.78 4.11 6.83
CA HIS A 145 6.39 3.69 6.67
C HIS A 145 6.20 3.02 5.31
N VAL A 146 5.46 1.92 5.32
CA VAL A 146 5.05 1.16 4.14
C VAL A 146 3.57 0.85 4.27
N ARG A 147 2.77 1.15 3.24
CA ARG A 147 1.34 0.82 3.26
C ARG A 147 0.86 0.36 1.90
N THR A 148 0.15 -0.76 1.89
CA THR A 148 -0.50 -1.33 0.70
C THR A 148 0.47 -1.53 -0.47
N LEU A 149 1.68 -2.03 -0.20
CA LEU A 149 2.68 -2.31 -1.23
C LEU A 149 2.71 -3.80 -1.64
N PHE A 150 1.97 -4.69 -0.97
CA PHE A 150 1.71 -6.03 -1.51
C PHE A 150 1.05 -5.92 -2.90
N GLY A 151 1.55 -6.71 -3.86
CA GLY A 151 1.24 -6.56 -5.28
C GLY A 151 2.16 -5.61 -6.06
N SER A 152 2.91 -4.74 -5.37
CA SER A 152 3.82 -3.78 -6.01
C SER A 152 5.28 -4.14 -5.88
N ILE A 153 5.67 -4.98 -4.91
CA ILE A 153 7.06 -5.42 -4.68
C ILE A 153 7.18 -6.92 -4.97
N GLN A 154 8.19 -7.31 -5.75
CA GLN A 154 8.51 -8.70 -6.07
C GLN A 154 9.39 -9.34 -4.99
N ASN A 155 10.41 -8.63 -4.50
CA ASN A 155 11.38 -9.17 -3.53
C ASN A 155 11.37 -8.46 -2.18
N TRP A 156 10.39 -8.79 -1.34
CA TRP A 156 10.30 -8.29 0.04
C TRP A 156 11.53 -8.57 0.91
N PRO A 157 12.14 -9.77 0.91
CA PRO A 157 13.39 -10.02 1.64
C PRO A 157 14.52 -9.04 1.32
N ASP A 158 14.67 -8.64 0.05
CA ASP A 158 15.66 -7.66 -0.36
C ASP A 158 15.29 -6.25 0.13
N LEU A 159 14.03 -5.85 -0.02
CA LEU A 159 13.54 -4.56 0.47
C LEU A 159 13.74 -4.41 1.99
N TYR A 160 13.45 -5.44 2.78
CA TYR A 160 13.69 -5.41 4.24
C TYR A 160 15.17 -5.23 4.58
N LYS A 161 16.09 -5.86 3.83
CA LYS A 161 17.54 -5.67 4.03
C LYS A 161 17.97 -4.24 3.73
N LYS A 162 17.43 -3.63 2.68
CA LYS A 162 17.69 -2.22 2.34
C LYS A 162 17.16 -1.28 3.43
N MET A 163 15.91 -1.49 3.86
CA MET A 163 15.29 -0.71 4.93
C MET A 163 16.11 -0.74 6.22
N ILE A 164 16.51 -1.92 6.70
CA ILE A 164 17.26 -2.02 7.96
C ILE A 164 18.66 -1.40 7.87
N ILE A 165 19.31 -1.41 6.70
CA ILE A 165 20.60 -0.72 6.54
C ILE A 165 20.42 0.78 6.77
N HIS A 166 19.32 1.36 6.28
CA HIS A 166 19.07 2.80 6.24
C HIS A 166 18.39 3.36 7.50
N LEU A 167 17.85 2.50 8.37
CA LEU A 167 17.32 2.92 9.67
C LEU A 167 18.45 3.25 10.67
N LYS A 168 18.20 4.15 11.62
CA LYS A 168 19.14 4.42 12.73
C LYS A 168 19.30 3.20 13.63
N PRO A 169 20.53 2.81 14.02
CA PRO A 169 20.74 1.68 14.90
C PRO A 169 20.17 1.96 16.30
N GLY A 170 19.55 0.96 16.91
CA GLY A 170 19.07 1.04 18.30
C GLY A 170 17.64 1.53 18.46
N TRP A 171 17.19 2.52 17.69
CA TRP A 171 15.83 3.08 17.82
C TRP A 171 15.06 3.19 16.51
N GLY A 172 15.74 3.23 15.36
CA GLY A 172 15.07 3.32 14.07
C GLY A 172 14.13 2.13 13.85
N CYS A 173 12.90 2.38 13.41
CA CYS A 173 11.91 1.34 13.22
C CYS A 173 11.15 1.48 11.90
N MET A 174 10.44 0.42 11.54
CA MET A 174 9.54 0.39 10.40
C MET A 174 8.12 0.07 10.84
N GLU A 175 7.17 0.50 10.03
CA GLU A 175 5.79 0.03 10.06
C GLU A 175 5.38 -0.39 8.66
N GLN A 176 4.80 -1.57 8.55
CA GLN A 176 4.19 -2.07 7.32
C GLN A 176 2.71 -2.38 7.56
N VAL A 177 1.83 -1.81 6.73
CA VAL A 177 0.38 -1.99 6.81
C VAL A 177 -0.13 -2.61 5.51
N GLU A 178 -0.73 -3.81 5.58
CA GLU A 178 -1.23 -4.53 4.41
C GLU A 178 -2.66 -5.03 4.61
N ILE A 179 -3.40 -5.13 3.50
CA ILE A 179 -4.74 -5.71 3.46
C ILE A 179 -4.61 -7.15 2.96
N ASP A 180 -5.06 -8.11 3.76
CA ASP A 180 -5.30 -9.48 3.31
C ASP A 180 -6.65 -9.51 2.62
N TRP A 181 -6.65 -9.69 1.30
CA TRP A 181 -7.87 -9.69 0.48
C TRP A 181 -8.69 -10.97 0.60
N THR A 182 -8.21 -11.98 1.36
CA THR A 182 -8.95 -13.21 1.60
C THR A 182 -10.18 -12.93 2.47
N PRO A 183 -11.41 -13.15 1.96
CA PRO A 183 -12.62 -12.95 2.74
C PRO A 183 -12.70 -13.95 3.90
N GLN A 184 -13.25 -13.50 5.02
CA GLN A 184 -13.53 -14.28 6.21
C GLN A 184 -14.98 -14.03 6.61
N CYS A 185 -15.60 -15.02 7.23
CA CYS A 185 -16.97 -14.97 7.73
C CYS A 185 -17.07 -15.94 8.91
N ASP A 186 -17.59 -15.47 10.05
CA ASP A 186 -17.58 -16.24 11.31
C ASP A 186 -18.90 -17.00 11.56
N ASP A 187 -19.94 -16.77 10.74
CA ASP A 187 -21.31 -17.24 10.97
C ASP A 187 -21.98 -17.87 9.75
N ASP A 188 -21.18 -18.28 8.76
CA ASP A 188 -21.62 -18.91 7.51
C ASP A 188 -22.62 -18.08 6.68
N SER A 189 -22.73 -16.77 6.96
CA SER A 189 -23.62 -15.87 6.21
C SER A 189 -23.16 -15.58 4.78
N LEU A 190 -21.88 -15.80 4.47
CA LEU A 190 -21.33 -15.69 3.12
C LEU A 190 -21.51 -17.03 2.37
N PRO A 191 -22.19 -17.05 1.20
CA PRO A 191 -22.40 -18.28 0.46
C PRO A 191 -21.10 -18.95 -0.02
N THR A 192 -21.13 -20.27 -0.17
CA THR A 192 -19.98 -21.05 -0.70
C THR A 192 -19.60 -20.68 -2.13
N ASP A 193 -20.56 -20.21 -2.92
CA ASP A 193 -20.40 -19.73 -4.31
C ASP A 193 -20.30 -18.20 -4.40
N SER A 194 -19.85 -17.54 -3.32
CA SER A 194 -19.68 -16.08 -3.25
C SER A 194 -18.75 -15.53 -4.33
N ALA A 195 -19.25 -14.52 -5.04
CA ALA A 195 -18.48 -13.73 -6.00
C ALA A 195 -17.30 -13.00 -5.35
N LEU A 196 -17.45 -12.53 -4.10
CA LEU A 196 -16.37 -11.93 -3.32
C LEU A 196 -15.21 -12.92 -3.09
N SER A 197 -15.54 -14.18 -2.75
CA SER A 197 -14.54 -15.24 -2.57
C SER A 197 -13.89 -15.65 -3.90
N GLU A 198 -14.69 -15.77 -4.97
CA GLU A 198 -14.21 -16.02 -6.34
C GLU A 198 -13.23 -14.92 -6.79
N TRP A 199 -13.61 -13.65 -6.60
CA TRP A 199 -12.81 -12.48 -6.94
C TRP A 199 -11.49 -12.44 -6.20
N ALA A 200 -11.51 -12.64 -4.88
CA ALA A 200 -10.30 -12.64 -4.08
C ALA A 200 -9.35 -13.76 -4.52
N SER A 201 -9.85 -14.97 -4.76
CA SER A 201 -9.01 -16.07 -5.27
C SER A 201 -8.37 -15.72 -6.60
N LYS A 202 -9.17 -15.26 -7.58
CA LYS A 202 -8.66 -14.90 -8.91
C LYS A 202 -7.63 -13.77 -8.85
N LEU A 203 -7.87 -12.75 -8.02
CA LEU A 203 -6.94 -11.64 -7.87
C LEU A 203 -5.61 -12.15 -7.32
N LEU A 204 -5.65 -12.90 -6.22
CA LEU A 204 -4.45 -13.43 -5.57
C LEU A 204 -3.68 -14.40 -6.49
N ASP A 205 -4.37 -15.28 -7.21
CA ASP A 205 -3.77 -16.20 -8.17
C ASP A 205 -3.13 -15.46 -9.35
N ALA A 206 -3.79 -14.43 -9.88
CA ALA A 206 -3.24 -13.60 -10.95
C ALA A 206 -1.96 -12.90 -10.49
N MET A 207 -1.94 -12.35 -9.28
CA MET A 207 -0.78 -11.64 -8.72
C MET A 207 0.38 -12.57 -8.37
N ASP A 208 0.09 -13.80 -7.95
CA ASP A 208 1.10 -14.85 -7.77
C ASP A 208 1.73 -15.24 -9.11
N GLN A 209 0.94 -15.47 -10.16
CA GLN A 209 1.45 -15.75 -11.52
C GLN A 209 2.24 -14.59 -12.09
N TYR A 210 1.85 -13.36 -11.77
CA TYR A 210 2.57 -12.16 -12.17
C TYR A 210 3.93 -12.01 -11.48
N GLY A 211 4.16 -12.73 -10.38
CA GLY A 211 5.41 -12.67 -9.62
C GLY A 211 5.49 -11.47 -8.65
N ARG A 212 4.36 -10.83 -8.36
CA ARG A 212 4.23 -9.78 -7.33
C ARG A 212 3.07 -10.13 -6.41
N PRO A 213 3.27 -11.03 -5.44
CA PRO A 213 2.19 -11.60 -4.66
C PRO A 213 1.46 -10.52 -3.83
N MET A 214 0.13 -10.65 -3.76
CA MET A 214 -0.74 -9.88 -2.87
C MET A 214 -1.16 -10.67 -1.62
N ARG A 215 -0.84 -11.97 -1.56
CA ARG A 215 -1.19 -12.84 -0.44
C ARG A 215 -0.44 -12.43 0.81
N VAL A 216 -1.17 -12.16 1.88
CA VAL A 216 -0.59 -11.95 3.21
C VAL A 216 -0.31 -13.30 3.86
N ASN A 217 0.93 -13.50 4.33
CA ASN A 217 1.28 -14.61 5.19
C ASN A 217 2.02 -14.07 6.42
N PRO A 218 1.34 -13.95 7.58
CA PRO A 218 1.89 -13.27 8.75
C PRO A 218 3.16 -13.91 9.30
N GLU A 219 3.19 -15.25 9.39
CA GLU A 219 4.35 -15.99 9.85
C GLU A 219 5.55 -15.82 8.89
N LYS A 220 5.30 -15.86 7.58
CA LYS A 220 6.34 -15.62 6.57
C LYS A 220 6.88 -14.19 6.68
N THR A 221 6.02 -13.18 6.83
CA THR A 221 6.43 -11.78 6.99
C THR A 221 7.28 -11.61 8.26
N ARG A 222 6.82 -12.13 9.40
CA ARG A 222 7.56 -12.11 10.67
C ARG A 222 8.95 -12.75 10.52
N ARG A 223 9.02 -13.92 9.88
CA ARG A 223 10.29 -14.61 9.62
C ARG A 223 11.20 -13.81 8.69
N GLN A 224 10.68 -13.20 7.64
CA GLN A 224 11.48 -12.38 6.72
C GLN A 224 12.05 -11.14 7.39
N LEU A 225 11.28 -10.47 8.24
CA LEU A 225 11.75 -9.35 9.07
C LEU A 225 12.89 -9.79 9.99
N ALA A 226 12.71 -10.90 10.70
CA ALA A 226 13.75 -11.45 11.58
C ALA A 226 15.03 -11.83 10.81
N LEU A 227 14.90 -12.45 9.64
CA LEU A 227 16.03 -12.80 8.77
C LEU A 227 16.76 -11.58 8.20
N ALA A 228 16.06 -10.47 7.99
CA ALA A 228 16.70 -9.20 7.63
C ALA A 228 17.47 -8.57 8.80
N GLY A 229 17.22 -9.02 10.03
CA GLY A 229 17.90 -8.57 11.25
C GLY A 229 17.08 -7.65 12.14
N PHE A 230 15.79 -7.47 11.84
CA PHE A 230 14.91 -6.68 12.71
C PHE A 230 14.64 -7.40 14.03
N VAL A 231 14.47 -6.61 15.09
CA VAL A 231 14.09 -7.04 16.44
C VAL A 231 12.78 -6.39 16.88
N ASP A 232 12.24 -6.82 18.02
CA ASP A 232 10.96 -6.33 18.58
C ASP A 232 9.81 -6.36 17.57
N ILE A 233 9.73 -7.44 16.79
CA ILE A 233 8.72 -7.59 15.75
C ILE A 233 7.34 -7.79 16.40
N SER A 234 6.47 -6.80 16.24
CA SER A 234 5.08 -6.85 16.66
C SER A 234 4.16 -7.01 15.46
N GLU A 235 3.01 -7.63 15.70
CA GLU A 235 1.94 -7.79 14.73
C GLU A 235 0.63 -7.38 15.39
N THR A 236 -0.12 -6.51 14.72
CA THR A 236 -1.49 -6.14 15.09
C THR A 236 -2.41 -6.47 13.94
N VAL A 237 -3.54 -7.12 14.23
CA VAL A 237 -4.55 -7.49 13.24
C VAL A 237 -5.82 -6.70 13.50
N ILE A 238 -6.34 -6.05 12.46
CA ILE A 238 -7.59 -5.29 12.52
C ILE A 238 -8.60 -5.89 11.54
N ARG A 239 -9.85 -6.01 11.96
CA ARG A 239 -10.96 -6.44 11.11
C ARG A 239 -11.42 -5.29 10.20
N ALA A 240 -11.49 -5.56 8.89
CA ALA A 240 -12.05 -4.66 7.88
C ALA A 240 -13.34 -5.25 7.30
N CYS A 241 -14.49 -4.84 7.84
CA CYS A 241 -15.79 -5.33 7.37
C CYS A 241 -16.13 -4.74 5.99
N TYR A 242 -16.59 -5.59 5.08
CA TYR A 242 -16.94 -5.17 3.72
C TYR A 242 -18.21 -4.29 3.66
N ASN A 243 -19.05 -4.34 4.69
CA ASN A 243 -20.28 -3.55 4.78
C ASN A 243 -20.59 -3.20 6.26
N PRO A 244 -21.47 -2.21 6.54
CA PRO A 244 -21.74 -1.74 7.90
C PRO A 244 -22.72 -2.65 8.67
N TRP A 245 -22.43 -3.95 8.70
CA TRP A 245 -23.11 -4.95 9.53
C TRP A 245 -22.73 -4.90 11.02
N PRO A 246 -21.49 -4.56 11.45
CA PRO A 246 -21.16 -4.52 12.88
C PRO A 246 -22.06 -3.55 13.62
N GLU A 247 -22.32 -3.75 14.91
CA GLU A 247 -23.19 -2.84 15.68
C GLU A 247 -22.48 -1.57 16.15
N VAL A 248 -21.18 -1.69 16.46
CA VAL A 248 -20.32 -0.63 16.99
C VAL A 248 -20.19 0.51 15.99
N ALA A 249 -20.46 1.75 16.43
CA ALA A 249 -20.52 2.92 15.55
C ALA A 249 -19.21 3.18 14.78
N THR A 250 -18.06 3.04 15.43
CA THR A 250 -16.74 3.22 14.80
C THR A 250 -16.43 2.13 13.78
N GLU A 251 -16.86 0.89 14.03
CA GLU A 251 -16.71 -0.22 13.07
C GLU A 251 -17.65 -0.05 11.87
N LYS A 252 -18.88 0.43 12.09
CA LYS A 252 -19.81 0.81 11.00
C LYS A 252 -19.22 1.90 10.12
N GLU A 253 -18.61 2.93 10.72
CA GLU A 253 -17.98 4.02 9.98
C GLU A 253 -16.79 3.51 9.16
N ALA A 254 -15.91 2.73 9.78
CA ALA A 254 -14.79 2.09 9.09
C ALA A 254 -15.27 1.25 7.89
N ALA A 255 -16.30 0.42 8.10
CA ALA A 255 -16.84 -0.42 7.04
C ALA A 255 -17.43 0.38 5.87
N ARG A 256 -18.04 1.56 6.13
CA ARG A 256 -18.52 2.45 5.06
C ARG A 256 -17.38 3.00 4.21
N TRP A 257 -16.29 3.45 4.84
CA TRP A 257 -15.11 3.93 4.12
C TRP A 257 -14.42 2.82 3.35
N PHE A 258 -14.29 1.63 3.95
CA PHE A 258 -13.71 0.46 3.27
C PHE A 258 -14.55 0.04 2.06
N ASN A 259 -15.87 -0.07 2.24
CA ASN A 259 -16.81 -0.40 1.19
C ASN A 259 -16.71 0.59 0.03
N LEU A 260 -16.73 1.90 0.31
CA LEU A 260 -16.63 2.94 -0.71
C LEU A 260 -15.30 2.87 -1.48
N GLY A 261 -14.19 2.64 -0.78
CA GLY A 261 -12.87 2.51 -1.41
C GLY A 261 -12.72 1.23 -2.23
N LEU A 262 -13.33 0.13 -1.80
CA LEU A 262 -13.32 -1.13 -2.56
C LEU A 262 -14.26 -1.06 -3.76
N SER A 263 -15.51 -0.61 -3.58
CA SER A 263 -16.53 -0.64 -4.62
C SER A 263 -16.17 0.23 -5.83
N SER A 264 -15.49 1.35 -5.59
CA SER A 264 -14.94 2.23 -6.62
C SER A 264 -13.65 1.70 -7.26
N GLY A 265 -13.03 0.68 -6.65
CA GLY A 265 -11.70 0.18 -6.96
C GLY A 265 -11.57 -1.23 -7.50
N LEU A 266 -12.64 -2.04 -7.43
CA LEU A 266 -12.57 -3.47 -7.78
C LEU A 266 -11.98 -3.69 -9.18
N THR A 267 -12.50 -2.99 -10.18
CA THR A 267 -11.99 -3.12 -11.55
C THR A 267 -10.55 -2.63 -11.68
N ALA A 268 -10.18 -1.54 -11.00
CA ALA A 268 -8.81 -1.00 -11.02
C ALA A 268 -7.80 -1.99 -10.43
N LEU A 269 -8.16 -2.65 -9.33
CA LEU A 269 -7.31 -3.63 -8.66
C LEU A 269 -7.17 -4.93 -9.47
N SER A 270 -8.14 -5.25 -10.32
CA SER A 270 -8.30 -6.60 -10.87
C SER A 270 -8.02 -6.73 -12.36
N CYS A 271 -8.40 -5.71 -13.14
CA CYS A 271 -8.52 -5.85 -14.60
C CYS A 271 -7.19 -6.21 -15.28
N ALA A 272 -6.12 -5.47 -14.99
CA ALA A 272 -4.83 -5.75 -15.62
C ALA A 272 -4.28 -7.14 -15.23
N ALA A 273 -4.38 -7.51 -13.94
CA ALA A 273 -3.88 -8.79 -13.45
C ALA A 273 -4.65 -9.97 -14.03
N MET A 274 -5.98 -9.98 -13.88
CA MET A 274 -6.82 -11.11 -14.29
C MET A 274 -6.84 -11.28 -15.81
N VAL A 275 -6.88 -10.20 -16.59
CA VAL A 275 -6.84 -10.33 -18.05
C VAL A 275 -5.49 -10.84 -18.53
N ARG A 276 -4.38 -10.26 -18.03
CA ARG A 276 -3.04 -10.63 -18.51
C ARG A 276 -2.62 -12.02 -18.06
N MET A 277 -2.93 -12.39 -16.81
CA MET A 277 -2.41 -13.63 -16.19
C MET A 277 -3.41 -14.79 -16.26
N LEU A 278 -4.72 -14.52 -16.16
CA LEU A 278 -5.74 -15.57 -16.19
C LEU A 278 -6.44 -15.69 -17.55
N GLY A 279 -6.17 -14.79 -18.49
CA GLY A 279 -6.77 -14.80 -19.82
C GLY A 279 -8.26 -14.46 -19.85
N MET A 280 -8.80 -13.91 -18.75
CA MET A 280 -10.20 -13.44 -18.70
C MET A 280 -10.41 -12.28 -19.67
N SER A 281 -11.60 -12.14 -20.23
CA SER A 281 -11.97 -10.92 -20.94
C SER A 281 -12.20 -9.77 -19.97
N LYS A 282 -12.14 -8.53 -20.47
CA LYS A 282 -12.47 -7.35 -19.65
C LYS A 282 -13.90 -7.43 -19.11
N GLU A 283 -14.82 -7.88 -19.96
CA GLU A 283 -16.24 -8.02 -19.64
C GLU A 283 -16.48 -9.10 -18.55
N GLU A 284 -15.70 -10.18 -18.56
CA GLU A 284 -15.75 -11.19 -17.49
C GLU A 284 -15.27 -10.62 -16.15
N VAL A 285 -14.19 -9.82 -16.15
CA VAL A 285 -13.69 -9.17 -14.94
C VAL A 285 -14.68 -8.12 -14.42
N GLU A 286 -15.22 -7.27 -15.30
CA GLU A 286 -16.24 -6.28 -14.93
C GLU A 286 -17.51 -6.96 -14.40
N GLY A 287 -17.98 -8.02 -15.07
CA GLY A 287 -19.13 -8.79 -14.61
C GLY A 287 -18.92 -9.49 -13.27
N LEU A 288 -17.68 -9.92 -12.95
CA LEU A 288 -17.32 -10.40 -11.62
C LEU A 288 -17.33 -9.26 -10.59
N CYS A 289 -16.70 -8.13 -10.90
CA CYS A 289 -16.68 -6.95 -10.03
C CYS A 289 -18.10 -6.45 -9.71
N ASP A 290 -19.02 -6.49 -10.68
CA ASP A 290 -20.42 -6.13 -10.47
C ASP A 290 -21.15 -7.06 -9.49
N ARG A 291 -20.87 -8.36 -9.55
CA ARG A 291 -21.41 -9.33 -8.57
C ARG A 291 -20.82 -9.07 -7.18
N VAL A 292 -19.52 -8.85 -7.08
CA VAL A 292 -18.86 -8.50 -5.82
C VAL A 292 -19.47 -7.23 -5.22
N ASN A 293 -19.66 -6.19 -6.03
CA ASN A 293 -20.29 -4.93 -5.61
C ASN A 293 -21.68 -5.15 -5.00
N LYS A 294 -22.47 -6.08 -5.55
CA LYS A 294 -23.76 -6.45 -4.96
C LYS A 294 -23.57 -7.14 -3.61
N GLU A 295 -22.68 -8.14 -3.52
CA GLU A 295 -22.44 -8.89 -2.29
C GLU A 295 -21.91 -8.02 -1.15
N ILE A 296 -20.94 -7.13 -1.41
CA ILE A 296 -20.41 -6.23 -0.38
C ILE A 296 -21.42 -5.14 0.03
N CYS A 297 -22.59 -5.06 -0.60
CA CYS A 297 -23.69 -4.22 -0.13
C CYS A 297 -24.76 -5.00 0.65
N MET A 298 -24.69 -6.34 0.71
CA MET A 298 -25.64 -7.17 1.43
C MET A 298 -25.30 -7.21 2.92
N ARG A 299 -26.06 -6.46 3.72
CA ARG A 299 -25.87 -6.44 5.20
C ARG A 299 -26.15 -7.77 5.88
N SER A 300 -26.81 -8.71 5.19
CA SER A 300 -26.97 -10.09 5.64
C SER A 300 -25.68 -10.91 5.53
N TYR A 301 -24.67 -10.45 4.78
CA TYR A 301 -23.36 -11.10 4.69
C TYR A 301 -22.40 -10.43 5.67
N HIS A 302 -22.03 -11.12 6.72
CA HIS A 302 -21.12 -10.64 7.76
C HIS A 302 -19.65 -10.89 7.39
N ALA A 303 -19.31 -10.66 6.12
CA ALA A 303 -17.97 -10.85 5.61
C ALA A 303 -17.03 -9.71 6.03
N TYR A 304 -15.77 -10.04 6.22
CA TYR A 304 -14.68 -9.10 6.49
C TYR A 304 -13.38 -9.61 5.90
N CYS A 305 -12.37 -8.76 5.85
CA CYS A 305 -10.98 -9.15 5.62
C CYS A 305 -10.08 -8.62 6.74
N ARG A 306 -8.80 -8.98 6.73
CA ARG A 306 -7.86 -8.60 7.79
C ARG A 306 -6.88 -7.54 7.30
N ILE A 307 -6.61 -6.55 8.13
CA ILE A 307 -5.47 -5.65 7.98
C ILE A 307 -4.41 -6.13 8.93
N TYR A 308 -3.19 -6.29 8.42
CA TYR A 308 -2.02 -6.59 9.23
C TYR A 308 -1.14 -5.36 9.34
N ILE A 309 -0.69 -5.08 10.56
CA ILE A 309 0.26 -4.02 10.87
C ILE A 309 1.44 -4.68 11.54
N TRP A 310 2.60 -4.66 10.89
CA TRP A 310 3.85 -5.07 11.50
C TRP A 310 4.65 -3.84 11.89
N THR A 311 5.21 -3.85 13.08
CA THR A 311 6.27 -2.92 13.45
C THR A 311 7.52 -3.69 13.83
N ALA A 312 8.68 -3.16 13.48
CA ALA A 312 9.94 -3.81 13.76
C ALA A 312 11.08 -2.78 13.90
N ARG A 313 12.03 -3.04 14.78
CA ARG A 313 13.11 -2.10 15.13
C ARG A 313 14.46 -2.60 14.65
N LYS A 314 15.35 -1.69 14.23
CA LYS A 314 16.76 -2.00 13.99
C LYS A 314 17.48 -2.17 15.33
N PRO A 315 18.20 -3.28 15.56
CA PRO A 315 18.95 -3.48 16.79
C PRO A 315 20.04 -2.40 16.96
N GLY A 316 20.49 -2.20 18.20
CA GLY A 316 21.67 -1.38 18.48
C GLY A 316 22.94 -2.03 17.93
N THR A 317 24.00 -1.25 17.75
CA THR A 317 25.32 -1.83 17.52
C THR A 317 25.75 -2.55 18.79
N ALA A 318 26.05 -3.86 18.71
CA ALA A 318 26.63 -4.55 19.85
C ALA A 318 27.94 -3.87 20.23
N SER A 319 28.02 -3.32 21.44
CA SER A 319 29.31 -2.87 21.99
C SER A 319 30.21 -4.10 22.02
N ARG A 320 31.30 -4.11 21.25
CA ARG A 320 32.36 -5.10 21.44
C ARG A 320 32.87 -4.92 22.85
N SER A 321 32.41 -5.74 23.80
CA SER A 321 33.06 -5.89 25.09
C SER A 321 34.43 -6.48 24.79
N SER A 322 35.44 -5.61 24.73
CA SER A 322 36.84 -5.99 24.81
C SER A 322 37.05 -6.64 26.17
N SER A 323 36.92 -7.97 26.22
CA SER A 323 37.44 -8.78 27.31
C SER A 323 38.96 -8.65 27.26
N VAL A 324 39.50 -7.70 28.03
CA VAL A 324 40.91 -7.67 28.38
C VAL A 324 41.16 -8.95 29.18
N LEU A 325 41.79 -9.93 28.53
CA LEU A 325 42.43 -11.05 29.21
C LEU A 325 43.63 -10.45 29.95
N SER A 326 43.48 -10.21 31.26
CA SER A 326 44.62 -10.02 32.15
C SER A 326 45.24 -11.38 32.39
N SER A 327 46.40 -11.61 31.76
CA SER A 327 47.36 -12.67 32.05
C SER A 327 48.01 -12.51 33.42
#